data_AF-A0A9E4G4C8-F1
#
_entry.id   AF-A0A9E4G4C8-F1
#
_cell.length_a   1.000
_cell.length_b   1.000
_cell.length_c   1.000
_cell.angle_alpha   90.00
_cell.angle_beta   90.00
_cell.angle_gamma   90.00
#
_symmetry.space_group_name_H-M   'P 1'
#
loop_
_entity.id
_entity.type
_entity.pdbx_description
1 polymer ?
#
loop_
_entity_poly.entity_id
_entity_poly.type
_entity_poly.pdbx_seq_one_letter_code
_entity_poly.pdbx_strand_id
1 'polypeptide(L)'
;MLYKAHGRLPLRLEAPAAQLPEPTAMERLNMEFAATGLSTQHHPMQYFRKWCAERRILHSKQMMRARERAVVETAGMVVIIQAPETAKEIRFITLEDEFELINVVVFPDLYQRTRKIIRGERFL
;
A
#
# COMPACT_ATOMS: atom_id res chain seq x y z
N MET A 1 25.26 4.82 -51.08
CA MET A 1 25.90 4.85 -49.75
C MET A 1 25.04 4.04 -48.79
N LEU A 2 25.40 2.79 -48.52
CA LEU A 2 24.62 1.88 -47.66
C LEU A 2 25.35 1.71 -46.33
N TYR A 3 24.65 2.06 -45.25
CA TYR A 3 25.08 1.93 -43.86
C TYR A 3 25.41 0.47 -43.53
N LYS A 4 26.65 0.18 -43.12
CA LYS A 4 27.07 -1.13 -42.60
C LYS A 4 26.49 -1.31 -41.19
N ALA A 5 25.56 -2.25 -41.04
CA ALA A 5 25.07 -2.72 -39.75
C ALA A 5 26.24 -3.20 -38.89
N HIS A 6 26.51 -2.50 -37.79
CA HIS A 6 27.47 -2.96 -36.78
C HIS A 6 26.93 -4.22 -36.14
N GLY A 7 27.76 -5.27 -36.15
CA GLY A 7 27.40 -6.62 -35.73
C GLY A 7 26.76 -6.66 -34.35
N ARG A 8 25.56 -7.22 -34.28
CA ARG A 8 25.00 -7.70 -33.03
C ARG A 8 25.95 -8.77 -32.48
N LEU A 9 26.45 -8.58 -31.26
CA LEU A 9 27.14 -9.64 -30.53
C LEU A 9 26.21 -10.85 -30.44
N PRO A 10 26.65 -12.06 -30.84
CA PRO A 10 25.83 -13.26 -30.74
C PRO A 10 25.77 -13.67 -29.26
N LEU A 11 24.89 -13.05 -28.48
CA LEU A 11 24.52 -13.54 -27.15
C LEU A 11 23.65 -14.78 -27.33
N ARG A 12 24.30 -15.89 -27.66
CA ARG A 12 23.67 -17.20 -27.66
C ARG A 12 23.69 -17.71 -26.22
N LEU A 13 22.66 -17.35 -25.46
CA LEU A 13 22.41 -17.94 -24.15
C LEU A 13 21.83 -19.34 -24.36
N GLU A 14 22.69 -20.33 -24.66
CA GLU A 14 22.32 -21.76 -24.64
C GLU A 14 22.33 -22.32 -23.19
N ALA A 15 21.88 -21.51 -22.24
CA ALA A 15 21.66 -21.98 -20.88
C ALA A 15 20.20 -22.44 -20.76
N PRO A 16 19.92 -23.61 -20.17
CA PRO A 16 18.56 -23.96 -19.81
C PRO A 16 17.98 -22.84 -18.94
N ALA A 17 16.69 -22.52 -19.15
CA ALA A 17 16.02 -21.50 -18.35
C ALA A 17 16.24 -21.81 -16.86
N ALA A 18 16.73 -20.81 -16.12
CA ALA A 18 16.92 -20.96 -14.68
C ALA A 18 15.56 -21.30 -14.05
N GLN A 19 15.48 -22.42 -13.36
CA GLN A 19 14.30 -22.78 -12.58
C GLN A 19 14.32 -21.92 -11.32
N LEU A 20 13.55 -20.84 -11.33
CA LEU A 20 13.34 -20.00 -10.17
C LEU A 20 12.13 -20.50 -9.38
N PRO A 21 12.14 -20.39 -8.04
CA PRO A 21 10.95 -20.68 -7.25
C PRO A 21 9.82 -19.73 -7.65
N GLU A 22 8.60 -20.24 -7.63
CA GLU A 22 7.41 -19.40 -7.77
C GLU A 22 7.38 -18.37 -6.64
N PRO A 23 7.15 -17.08 -6.95
CA PRO A 23 7.07 -16.07 -5.91
C PRO A 23 5.93 -16.35 -4.94
N THR A 24 6.13 -15.98 -3.69
CA THR A 24 5.04 -15.89 -2.72
C THR A 24 4.02 -14.83 -3.15
N ALA A 25 2.83 -14.85 -2.55
CA ALA A 25 1.80 -13.85 -2.89
C ALA A 25 2.24 -12.41 -2.54
N MET A 26 3.02 -12.24 -1.46
CA MET A 26 3.62 -10.95 -1.11
C MET A 26 4.69 -10.50 -2.09
N GLU A 27 5.54 -11.42 -2.56
CA GLU A 27 6.54 -11.10 -3.59
C GLU A 27 5.89 -10.72 -4.92
N ARG A 28 4.81 -11.42 -5.32
CA ARG A 28 4.02 -11.03 -6.50
C ARG A 28 3.42 -9.64 -6.34
N LEU A 29 2.80 -9.35 -5.19
CA LEU A 29 2.24 -8.03 -4.90
C LEU A 29 3.31 -6.93 -5.01
N ASN A 30 4.47 -7.15 -4.38
CA ASN A 30 5.56 -6.19 -4.43
C ASN A 30 6.09 -5.98 -5.85
N MET A 31 6.20 -7.05 -6.64
CA MET A 31 6.58 -6.96 -8.06
C MET A 31 5.55 -6.19 -8.88
N GLU A 32 4.26 -6.43 -8.64
CA GLU A 32 3.18 -5.74 -9.35
C GLU A 32 3.17 -4.24 -9.02
N PHE A 33 3.29 -3.88 -7.74
CA PHE A 33 3.43 -2.49 -7.31
C PHE A 33 4.70 -1.85 -7.85
N ALA A 34 5.82 -2.57 -7.90
CA ALA A 34 7.06 -2.05 -8.47
C ALA A 34 6.94 -1.79 -9.98
N ALA A 35 6.17 -2.63 -10.69
CA ALA A 35 5.98 -2.53 -12.12
C ALA A 35 4.92 -1.49 -12.53
N THR A 36 3.82 -1.40 -11.77
CA THR A 36 2.60 -0.66 -12.18
C THR A 36 2.15 0.42 -11.21
N GLY A 37 2.68 0.42 -9.98
CA GLY A 37 2.23 1.31 -8.91
C GLY A 37 0.90 0.92 -8.26
N LEU A 38 0.27 -0.18 -8.68
CA LEU A 38 -1.02 -0.66 -8.16
C LEU A 38 -1.07 -2.19 -8.12
N SER A 39 -2.12 -2.73 -7.51
CA SER A 39 -2.44 -4.17 -7.57
C SER A 39 -3.72 -4.39 -8.37
N THR A 40 -3.69 -5.31 -9.32
CA THR A 40 -4.83 -5.61 -10.20
C THR A 40 -5.65 -6.80 -9.71
N GLN A 41 -5.06 -7.68 -8.89
CA GLN A 41 -5.73 -8.93 -8.46
C GLN A 41 -6.36 -8.81 -7.07
N HIS A 42 -5.59 -8.34 -6.10
CA HIS A 42 -6.01 -8.30 -4.70
C HIS A 42 -5.61 -6.99 -4.05
N HIS A 43 -6.55 -6.36 -3.36
CA HIS A 43 -6.21 -5.20 -2.55
C HIS A 43 -5.17 -5.59 -1.47
N PRO A 44 -4.09 -4.82 -1.26
CA PRO A 44 -3.00 -5.17 -0.34
C PRO A 44 -3.45 -5.53 1.08
N MET A 45 -4.50 -4.87 1.58
CA MET A 45 -5.03 -5.15 2.93
C MET A 45 -5.51 -6.59 3.11
N GLN A 46 -5.88 -7.29 2.03
CA GLN A 46 -6.32 -8.70 2.10
C GLN A 46 -5.23 -9.61 2.70
N TYR A 47 -3.95 -9.33 2.43
CA TYR A 47 -2.83 -10.10 2.98
C TYR A 47 -2.65 -9.93 4.50
N PHE A 48 -3.15 -8.82 5.05
CA PHE A 48 -3.07 -8.53 6.48
C PHE A 48 -4.34 -8.94 7.25
N ARG A 49 -5.42 -9.38 6.58
CA ARG A 49 -6.71 -9.62 7.25
C ARG A 49 -6.67 -10.67 8.34
N LYS A 50 -5.91 -11.74 8.16
CA LYS A 50 -5.71 -12.72 9.23
C LYS A 50 -5.08 -12.08 10.46
N TRP A 51 -4.00 -11.32 10.26
CA TRP A 51 -3.28 -10.63 11.33
C TRP A 51 -4.12 -9.55 12.03
N CYS A 52 -4.91 -8.77 11.27
CA CYS A 52 -5.86 -7.78 11.78
C CYS A 52 -6.95 -8.44 12.62
N ALA A 53 -7.55 -9.53 12.13
CA ALA A 53 -8.63 -10.24 12.80
C ALA A 53 -8.18 -10.81 14.16
N GLU A 54 -6.97 -11.39 14.22
CA GLU A 54 -6.35 -11.87 15.46
C GLU A 54 -6.17 -10.75 16.51
N ARG A 55 -6.06 -9.49 16.06
CA ARG A 55 -5.87 -8.29 16.90
C ARG A 55 -7.14 -7.46 17.09
N ARG A 56 -8.27 -7.88 16.51
CA ARG A 56 -9.54 -7.13 16.51
C ARG A 56 -9.44 -5.75 15.84
N ILE A 57 -8.52 -5.59 14.90
CA ILE A 57 -8.44 -4.41 14.03
C ILE A 57 -9.54 -4.54 12.99
N LEU A 58 -10.45 -3.56 12.98
CA LEU A 58 -11.65 -3.58 12.14
C LEU A 58 -11.31 -3.17 10.70
N HIS A 59 -12.04 -3.74 9.74
CA HIS A 59 -12.09 -3.20 8.38
C HIS A 59 -13.22 -2.16 8.26
N SER A 60 -13.21 -1.38 7.17
CA SER A 60 -14.16 -0.27 6.92
C SER A 60 -15.63 -0.67 7.14
N LYS A 61 -16.08 -1.79 6.54
CA LYS A 61 -17.46 -2.31 6.72
C LYS A 61 -17.81 -2.71 8.15
N GLN A 62 -16.85 -3.15 8.95
CA GLN A 62 -17.07 -3.45 10.38
C GLN A 62 -17.19 -2.16 11.19
N MET A 63 -16.34 -1.17 10.90
CA MET A 63 -16.39 0.15 11.52
C MET A 63 -17.76 0.81 11.28
N MET A 64 -18.33 0.70 10.08
CA MET A 64 -19.67 1.20 9.76
C MET A 64 -20.80 0.57 10.58
N ARG A 65 -20.56 -0.61 11.17
CA ARG A 65 -21.52 -1.30 12.07
C ARG A 65 -21.21 -1.08 13.55
N ALA A 66 -20.10 -0.42 13.87
CA ALA A 66 -19.74 -0.12 15.24
C ALA A 66 -20.72 0.88 15.86
N ARG A 67 -20.83 0.86 17.18
CA ARG A 67 -21.65 1.84 17.91
C ARG A 67 -21.11 3.25 17.64
N GLU A 68 -22.00 4.23 17.52
CA GLU A 68 -21.61 5.63 17.46
C GLU A 68 -20.67 5.99 18.63
N ARG A 69 -19.61 6.72 18.32
CA ARG A 69 -18.55 7.15 19.27
C ARG A 69 -17.77 6.01 19.92
N ALA A 70 -17.84 4.79 19.39
CA ALA A 70 -16.98 3.70 19.84
C ALA A 70 -15.51 4.02 19.54
N VAL A 71 -14.62 3.63 20.45
CA VAL A 71 -13.18 3.61 20.21
C VAL A 71 -12.86 2.29 19.51
N VAL A 72 -12.27 2.38 18.33
CA VAL A 72 -11.91 1.22 17.51
C VAL A 72 -10.50 1.36 16.98
N GLU A 73 -9.86 0.23 16.71
CA GLU A 73 -8.63 0.18 15.92
C GLU A 73 -9.02 -0.23 14.49
N THR A 74 -8.41 0.44 13.51
CA THR A 74 -8.57 0.13 12.08
C THR A 74 -7.19 0.22 11.43
N ALA A 75 -7.05 -0.38 10.25
CA ALA A 75 -5.85 -0.28 9.45
C ALA A 75 -6.20 -0.16 7.97
N GLY A 76 -5.36 0.51 7.20
CA GLY A 76 -5.55 0.70 5.77
C GLY A 76 -4.31 1.18 5.04
N MET A 77 -4.38 1.13 3.71
CA MET A 77 -3.33 1.69 2.85
C MET A 77 -3.54 3.19 2.71
N VAL A 78 -2.47 3.98 2.83
CA VAL A 78 -2.53 5.44 2.71
C VAL A 78 -2.73 5.83 1.25
N VAL A 79 -3.82 6.52 0.96
CA VAL A 79 -4.13 7.08 -0.36
C VAL A 79 -3.61 8.51 -0.48
N ILE A 80 -3.99 9.37 0.47
CA ILE A 80 -3.58 10.77 0.46
C ILE A 80 -3.49 11.32 1.88
N ILE A 81 -2.53 12.24 2.07
CA ILE A 81 -2.37 13.04 3.27
C ILE A 81 -2.50 14.51 2.87
N GLN A 82 -3.49 15.19 3.45
CA GLN A 82 -3.76 16.60 3.20
C GLN A 82 -3.44 17.44 4.43
N ALA A 83 -2.90 18.64 4.17
CA ALA A 83 -2.58 19.65 5.17
C ALA A 83 -3.20 20.99 4.74
N PRO A 84 -4.48 21.26 5.10
CA PRO A 84 -5.15 22.49 4.69
C PRO A 84 -4.50 23.73 5.30
N GLU A 85 -4.44 24.81 4.52
CA GLU A 85 -3.79 26.07 4.91
C GLU A 85 -4.43 26.74 6.13
N THR A 86 -5.75 26.55 6.29
CA THR A 86 -6.58 27.15 7.33
C THR A 86 -6.46 26.46 8.70
N ALA A 87 -5.90 25.24 8.73
CA ALA A 87 -5.68 24.46 9.95
C ALA A 87 -4.30 23.81 9.88
N LYS A 88 -3.25 24.67 9.89
CA LYS A 88 -1.85 24.32 9.59
C LYS A 88 -1.32 23.05 10.27
N GLU A 89 -1.88 22.68 11.41
CA GLU A 89 -1.40 21.58 12.24
C GLU A 89 -2.30 20.33 12.25
N ILE A 90 -3.48 20.38 11.64
CA ILE A 90 -4.33 19.18 11.47
C ILE A 90 -3.90 18.46 10.18
N ARG A 91 -3.97 17.13 10.19
CA ARG A 91 -3.83 16.32 8.98
C ARG A 91 -5.10 15.52 8.72
N PHE A 92 -5.51 15.51 7.47
CA PHE A 92 -6.55 14.63 6.96
C PHE A 92 -5.85 13.51 6.19
N ILE A 93 -6.09 12.27 6.61
CA ILE A 93 -5.52 11.09 5.98
C ILE A 93 -6.69 10.28 5.43
N THR A 94 -6.64 9.96 4.15
CA THR A 94 -7.54 8.97 3.56
C THR A 94 -6.79 7.66 3.49
N LEU A 95 -7.29 6.67 4.23
CA LEU A 95 -6.88 5.28 4.10
C LEU A 95 -7.86 4.56 3.18
N GLU A 96 -7.42 3.45 2.60
CA GLU A 96 -8.30 2.54 1.88
C GLU A 96 -8.11 1.09 2.33
N ASP A 97 -9.19 0.34 2.22
CA ASP A 97 -9.15 -1.11 2.27
C ASP A 97 -9.93 -1.73 1.10
N GLU A 98 -10.00 -3.06 1.04
CA GLU A 98 -10.66 -3.77 -0.07
C GLU A 98 -12.15 -3.49 -0.23
N PHE A 99 -12.75 -2.75 0.70
CA PHE A 99 -14.16 -2.42 0.66
C PHE A 99 -14.38 -0.94 0.38
N GLU A 100 -13.79 -0.05 1.17
CA GLU A 100 -14.13 1.38 1.15
C GLU A 100 -12.97 2.28 1.62
N LEU A 101 -13.12 3.59 1.39
CA LEU A 101 -12.23 4.62 1.93
C LEU A 101 -12.55 4.91 3.40
N ILE A 102 -11.52 5.22 4.17
CA ILE A 102 -11.60 5.58 5.59
C ILE A 102 -10.93 6.94 5.76
N ASN A 103 -11.71 7.94 6.18
CA ASN A 103 -11.19 9.28 6.44
C ASN A 103 -10.82 9.43 7.92
N VAL A 104 -9.55 9.79 8.17
CA VAL A 104 -8.97 9.93 9.50
C VAL A 104 -8.50 11.37 9.70
N VAL A 105 -8.85 11.96 10.84
CA VAL A 105 -8.35 13.27 11.26
C VAL A 105 -7.30 13.07 12.33
N VAL A 106 -6.10 13.59 12.11
CA VAL A 106 -4.98 13.53 13.06
C VAL A 106 -4.72 14.93 13.60
N PHE A 107 -4.87 15.07 14.91
CA PHE A 107 -4.64 16.32 15.63
C PHE A 107 -3.14 16.61 15.82
N PRO A 108 -2.77 17.90 16.04
CA PRO A 108 -1.38 18.37 16.06
C PRO A 108 -0.45 17.55 16.96
N ASP A 109 -0.83 17.33 18.22
CA ASP A 109 -0.01 16.63 19.20
C ASP A 109 0.27 15.18 18.81
N LEU A 110 -0.71 14.52 18.20
CA LEU A 110 -0.52 13.15 17.71
C LEU A 110 0.37 13.17 16.47
N TYR A 111 0.09 14.06 15.51
CA TYR A 111 0.86 14.16 14.28
C TYR A 111 2.33 14.46 14.56
N GLN A 112 2.66 15.37 15.48
CA GLN A 112 4.07 15.67 15.80
C GLN A 112 4.84 14.44 16.30
N ARG A 113 4.17 13.56 17.06
CA ARG A 113 4.75 12.31 17.56
C ARG A 113 4.84 11.23 16.48
N THR A 114 3.90 11.18 15.53
CA THR A 114 3.78 10.10 14.53
C THR A 114 4.16 10.51 13.11
N ARG A 115 4.64 11.75 12.88
CA ARG A 115 4.91 12.31 11.54
C ARG A 115 5.81 11.46 10.66
N LYS A 116 6.78 10.75 11.25
CA LYS A 116 7.70 9.87 10.51
C LYS A 116 6.96 8.65 9.97
N ILE A 117 6.08 8.06 10.78
CA ILE A 117 5.25 6.91 10.43
C ILE A 117 4.25 7.34 9.35
N ILE A 118 3.48 8.40 9.63
CA ILE A 118 2.44 8.90 8.71
C ILE A 118 3.00 9.24 7.32
N ARG A 119 4.21 9.80 7.23
CA ARG A 119 4.80 10.18 5.92
C ARG A 119 5.65 9.09 5.27
N GLY A 120 6.07 8.08 6.03
CA GLY A 120 7.04 7.07 5.59
C GLY A 120 6.40 5.73 5.26
N GLU A 121 5.29 5.40 5.90
CA GLU A 121 4.65 4.11 5.75
C GLU A 121 3.50 4.15 4.73
N ARG A 122 3.35 3.07 3.97
CA ARG A 122 2.20 2.89 3.04
C ARG A 122 0.96 2.37 3.76
N PHE A 123 1.13 1.78 4.93
CA PHE A 123 0.06 1.19 5.73
C PHE A 123 0.07 1.81 7.11
N LEU A 124 -1.10 2.20 7.59
CA LEU A 124 -1.32 2.73 8.94
C LEU A 124 -2.35 1.87 9.67
#